data_AF-A0A954LC55-F1
#
_entry.id   AF-A0A954LC55-F1
#
_cell.length_a   1.000
_cell.length_b   1.000
_cell.length_c   1.000
_cell.angle_alpha   90.00
_cell.angle_beta   90.00
_cell.angle_gamma   90.00
#
_symmetry.space_group_name_H-M   'P 1'
#
loop_
_entity.id
_entity.type
_entity.pdbx_description
1 polymer ?
#
loop_
_entity_poly.entity_id
_entity_poly.type
_entity_poly.pdbx_seq_one_letter_code
_entity_poly.pdbx_strand_id
1 'polypeptide(L)'
;MTQASASTLRRCAGLALGVGTQAAFAITVVYLFSFLRYGAFSDSRHWVAWDTMLALQFAIPHSLLLHPTTRKKLRPWITPEFYGVFFCLCTCASLGLIFRYWKAHPVVVWDLEGPAQTAMLAGFGFAWVSLLYSIHLTGLGYQTGWTQWLHWWNGRKQPRREFIPTSVYHVLRHPIYLSFLGLIWLTPRMSLDHALLTGIWTVYIFAGSALKDARLQFWLGESYLQYRQRVPGYPFFPGRLLGKAEQTAPVETPEVLPFSLAIPSHSADSSEPPRSRAA
;
A
#
# COMPACT_ATOMS: atom_id res chain seq x y z
N MET A 1 -36.06 13.93 14.97
CA MET A 1 -34.93 13.07 15.40
C MET A 1 -34.01 13.92 16.27
N THR A 2 -33.80 13.59 17.55
CA THR A 2 -32.97 14.41 18.46
C THR A 2 -31.48 14.28 18.09
N GLN A 3 -30.67 15.31 18.36
CA GLN A 3 -29.21 15.27 18.09
C GLN A 3 -28.53 14.06 18.76
N ALA A 4 -29.01 13.65 19.95
CA ALA A 4 -28.54 12.45 20.64
C ALA A 4 -28.80 11.17 19.82
N SER A 5 -30.01 10.98 19.27
CA SER A 5 -30.35 9.82 18.42
C SER A 5 -29.51 9.77 17.15
N ALA A 6 -29.26 10.91 16.50
CA ALA A 6 -28.39 11.00 15.32
C ALA A 6 -26.93 10.65 15.64
N SER A 7 -26.43 11.06 16.82
CA SER A 7 -25.07 10.73 17.27
C SER A 7 -24.88 9.24 17.57
N THR A 8 -25.87 8.61 18.19
CA THR A 8 -25.88 7.16 18.48
C THR A 8 -25.94 6.35 17.19
N LEU A 9 -26.80 6.72 16.25
CA LEU A 9 -26.92 6.02 14.96
C LEU A 9 -25.59 6.06 14.18
N ARG A 10 -24.91 7.21 14.14
CA ARG A 10 -23.59 7.35 13.49
C ARG A 10 -22.53 6.49 14.16
N ARG A 11 -22.54 6.39 15.49
CA ARG A 11 -21.63 5.50 16.23
C ARG A 11 -21.88 4.03 15.92
N CYS A 12 -23.14 3.59 15.94
CA CYS A 12 -23.49 2.21 15.60
C CYS A 12 -23.12 1.86 14.15
N ALA A 13 -23.40 2.76 13.20
CA ALA A 13 -23.03 2.56 11.80
C ALA A 13 -21.50 2.46 11.62
N GLY A 14 -20.73 3.34 12.28
CA GLY A 14 -19.27 3.28 12.24
C GLY A 14 -18.71 2.02 12.91
N LEU A 15 -19.34 1.52 13.97
CA LEU A 15 -18.97 0.26 14.62
C LEU A 15 -19.19 -0.93 13.67
N ALA A 16 -20.41 -1.04 13.11
CA ALA A 16 -20.78 -2.10 12.19
C ALA A 16 -19.86 -2.12 10.96
N LEU A 17 -19.54 -0.94 10.41
CA LEU A 17 -18.62 -0.81 9.27
C LEU A 17 -17.22 -1.33 9.60
N GLY A 18 -16.64 -0.93 10.73
CA GLY A 18 -15.29 -1.35 11.11
C GLY A 18 -15.18 -2.84 11.40
N VAL A 19 -16.13 -3.39 12.18
CA VAL A 19 -16.19 -4.82 12.51
C VAL A 19 -16.44 -5.65 11.25
N GLY A 20 -17.43 -5.25 10.44
CA GLY A 20 -17.75 -5.91 9.18
C GLY A 20 -16.57 -5.94 8.20
N THR A 21 -15.73 -4.90 8.21
CA THR A 21 -14.51 -4.85 7.39
C THR A 21 -13.45 -5.84 7.85
N GLN A 22 -13.25 -6.01 9.15
CA GLN A 22 -12.29 -7.01 9.64
C GLN A 22 -12.78 -8.43 9.36
N ALA A 23 -14.08 -8.68 9.50
CA ALA A 23 -14.69 -9.95 9.12
C ALA A 23 -14.52 -10.22 7.61
N ALA A 24 -14.83 -9.23 6.75
CA ALA A 24 -14.65 -9.34 5.31
C ALA A 24 -13.19 -9.61 4.93
N PHE A 25 -12.22 -8.96 5.59
CA PHE A 25 -10.80 -9.21 5.40
C PHE A 25 -10.42 -10.64 5.78
N ALA A 26 -10.82 -11.12 6.96
CA ALA A 26 -10.53 -12.47 7.42
C ALA A 26 -11.10 -13.54 6.47
N ILE A 27 -12.35 -13.36 6.04
CA ILE A 27 -12.99 -14.21 5.03
C ILE A 27 -12.18 -14.17 3.72
N THR A 28 -11.81 -12.97 3.24
CA THR A 28 -11.04 -12.79 2.00
C THR A 28 -9.70 -13.52 2.05
N VAL A 29 -9.00 -13.55 3.21
CA VAL A 29 -7.75 -14.30 3.36
C VAL A 29 -7.96 -15.80 3.20
N VAL A 30 -9.04 -16.37 3.76
CA VAL A 30 -9.38 -17.78 3.60
C VAL A 30 -9.70 -18.09 2.13
N TYR A 31 -10.52 -17.26 1.48
CA TYR A 31 -10.83 -17.43 0.06
C TYR A 31 -9.60 -17.28 -0.83
N LEU A 32 -8.69 -16.34 -0.52
CA LEU A 32 -7.44 -16.17 -1.24
C LEU A 32 -6.56 -17.43 -1.14
N PHE A 33 -6.42 -17.99 0.06
CA PHE A 33 -5.71 -19.26 0.25
C PHE A 33 -6.33 -20.37 -0.60
N SER A 34 -7.64 -20.56 -0.50
CA SER A 34 -8.35 -21.61 -1.24
C SER A 34 -8.25 -21.41 -2.75
N PHE A 35 -8.40 -20.18 -3.23
CA PHE A 35 -8.31 -19.84 -4.65
C PHE A 35 -6.92 -20.11 -5.22
N LEU A 36 -5.85 -19.68 -4.54
CA LEU A 36 -4.49 -19.93 -5.01
C LEU A 36 -4.10 -21.41 -4.89
N ARG A 37 -4.63 -22.14 -3.89
CA ARG A 37 -4.29 -23.54 -3.67
C ARG A 37 -5.07 -24.51 -4.57
N TYR A 38 -6.33 -24.21 -4.85
CA TYR A 38 -7.26 -25.15 -5.51
C TYR A 38 -7.81 -24.63 -6.86
N GLY A 39 -7.59 -23.35 -7.19
CA GLY A 39 -8.08 -22.75 -8.43
C GLY A 39 -9.58 -22.46 -8.42
N ALA A 40 -10.10 -22.10 -9.60
CA ALA A 40 -11.53 -21.94 -9.84
C ALA A 40 -12.17 -23.25 -10.34
N PHE A 41 -13.51 -23.29 -10.36
CA PHE A 41 -14.27 -24.49 -10.76
C PHE A 41 -15.18 -24.29 -11.98
N SER A 42 -15.22 -23.10 -12.59
CA SER A 42 -16.15 -22.77 -13.71
C SER A 42 -15.43 -22.71 -15.06
N ASP A 43 -15.89 -23.47 -16.05
CA ASP A 43 -15.37 -23.43 -17.42
C ASP A 43 -16.09 -22.37 -18.31
N SER A 44 -15.39 -21.79 -19.30
CA SER A 44 -15.99 -20.94 -20.35
C SER A 44 -15.10 -20.75 -21.59
N ARG A 45 -15.72 -20.59 -22.77
CA ARG A 45 -15.01 -20.35 -24.05
C ARG A 45 -14.26 -19.01 -24.17
N HIS A 46 -14.62 -17.99 -23.39
CA HIS A 46 -14.03 -16.63 -23.46
C HIS A 46 -13.23 -16.27 -22.20
N TRP A 47 -12.53 -17.24 -21.61
CA TRP A 47 -11.85 -17.09 -20.34
C TRP A 47 -10.73 -16.02 -20.37
N VAL A 48 -9.89 -15.97 -21.42
CA VAL A 48 -8.72 -15.07 -21.46
C VAL A 48 -9.08 -13.60 -21.24
N ALA A 49 -10.00 -13.06 -22.06
CA ALA A 49 -10.37 -11.64 -21.98
C ALA A 49 -11.07 -11.32 -20.65
N TRP A 50 -11.92 -12.23 -20.18
CA TRP A 50 -12.67 -12.08 -18.94
C TRP A 50 -11.76 -12.10 -17.70
N ASP A 51 -10.90 -13.11 -17.61
CA ASP A 51 -9.96 -13.28 -16.50
C ASP A 51 -8.89 -12.18 -16.49
N THR A 52 -8.44 -11.74 -17.68
CA THR A 52 -7.57 -10.56 -17.80
C THR A 52 -8.26 -9.31 -17.26
N MET A 53 -9.52 -9.07 -17.64
CA MET A 53 -10.31 -7.94 -17.13
C MET A 53 -10.47 -8.05 -15.60
N LEU A 54 -10.77 -9.23 -15.06
CA LEU A 54 -10.88 -9.46 -13.62
C LEU A 54 -9.56 -9.23 -12.88
N ALA A 55 -8.43 -9.66 -13.43
CA ALA A 55 -7.11 -9.41 -12.85
C ALA A 55 -6.78 -7.90 -12.84
N LEU A 56 -7.08 -7.19 -13.94
CA LEU A 56 -6.85 -5.75 -14.06
C LEU A 56 -7.79 -4.92 -13.18
N GLN A 57 -9.06 -5.33 -13.02
CA GLN A 57 -10.00 -4.63 -12.14
C GLN A 57 -9.61 -4.74 -10.66
N PHE A 58 -8.78 -5.70 -10.28
CA PHE A 58 -8.13 -5.68 -8.97
C PHE A 58 -6.91 -4.76 -8.95
N ALA A 59 -5.98 -4.97 -9.88
CA ALA A 59 -4.70 -4.27 -9.89
C ALA A 59 -4.84 -2.73 -9.98
N ILE A 60 -5.69 -2.25 -10.89
CA ILE A 60 -5.82 -0.83 -11.19
C ILE A 60 -6.48 -0.06 -10.03
N PRO A 61 -7.71 -0.39 -9.57
CA PRO A 61 -8.34 0.32 -8.46
C PRO A 61 -7.55 0.20 -7.16
N HIS A 62 -6.94 -0.96 -6.85
CA HIS A 62 -6.12 -1.12 -5.66
C HIS A 62 -4.94 -0.15 -5.64
N SER A 63 -4.23 0.01 -6.77
CA SER A 63 -3.14 0.97 -6.89
C SER A 63 -3.61 2.42 -6.88
N LEU A 64 -4.71 2.72 -7.58
CA LEU A 64 -5.28 4.06 -7.63
C LEU A 64 -5.70 4.53 -6.25
N LEU A 65 -6.35 3.69 -5.44
CA LEU A 65 -6.76 4.04 -4.07
C LEU A 65 -5.57 4.23 -3.13
N LEU A 66 -4.42 3.63 -3.40
CA LEU A 66 -3.21 3.91 -2.63
C LEU A 66 -2.51 5.20 -3.07
N HIS A 67 -2.77 5.69 -4.28
CA HIS A 67 -2.08 6.85 -4.84
C HIS A 67 -2.41 8.16 -4.07
N PRO A 68 -1.41 9.00 -3.72
CA PRO A 68 -1.63 10.22 -2.92
C PRO A 68 -2.66 11.18 -3.52
N THR A 69 -2.68 11.34 -4.85
CA THR A 69 -3.63 12.25 -5.52
C THR A 69 -5.06 11.76 -5.39
N THR A 70 -5.30 10.45 -5.54
CA THR A 70 -6.64 9.86 -5.36
C THR A 70 -7.11 10.04 -3.92
N ARG A 71 -6.22 9.77 -2.95
CA ARG A 71 -6.51 9.98 -1.53
C ARG A 71 -6.86 11.43 -1.20
N LYS A 72 -6.16 12.39 -1.80
CA LYS A 72 -6.48 13.83 -1.66
C LYS A 72 -7.85 14.17 -2.27
N LYS A 73 -8.16 13.65 -3.46
CA LYS A 73 -9.45 13.87 -4.13
C LYS A 73 -10.62 13.27 -3.34
N LEU A 74 -10.41 12.13 -2.66
CA LEU A 74 -11.46 11.46 -1.88
C LEU A 74 -11.71 12.05 -0.48
N ARG A 75 -10.80 12.91 0.01
CA ARG A 75 -10.86 13.51 1.35
C ARG A 75 -12.16 14.29 1.67
N PRO A 76 -12.82 14.99 0.73
CA PRO A 76 -14.10 15.65 1.00
C PRO A 76 -15.25 14.68 1.32
N TRP A 77 -15.18 13.43 0.82
CA TRP A 77 -16.24 12.43 0.99
C TRP A 77 -15.95 11.41 2.08
N ILE A 78 -14.68 11.05 2.28
CA ILE A 78 -14.26 10.02 3.24
C ILE A 78 -13.26 10.63 4.21
N THR A 79 -13.60 10.61 5.49
CA THR A 79 -12.72 11.15 6.52
C THR A 79 -11.46 10.28 6.70
N PRO A 80 -10.33 10.86 7.15
CA PRO A 80 -9.07 10.14 7.27
C PRO A 80 -9.14 8.86 8.12
N GLU A 81 -10.03 8.84 9.11
CA GLU A 81 -10.25 7.73 10.05
C GLU A 81 -10.86 6.51 9.37
N PHE A 82 -11.75 6.72 8.39
CA PHE A 82 -12.45 5.66 7.68
C PHE A 82 -11.78 5.28 6.36
N TYR A 83 -10.79 6.03 5.89
CA TYR A 83 -10.12 5.76 4.62
C TYR A 83 -9.51 4.35 4.54
N GLY A 84 -8.86 3.89 5.62
CA GLY A 84 -8.26 2.56 5.65
C GLY A 84 -9.31 1.44 5.58
N VAL A 85 -10.43 1.62 6.28
CA VAL A 85 -11.58 0.71 6.26
C VAL A 85 -12.22 0.67 4.86
N PHE A 86 -12.47 1.84 4.27
CA PHE A 86 -12.97 1.96 2.90
C PHE A 86 -12.07 1.26 1.89
N PHE A 87 -10.76 1.53 1.94
CA PHE A 87 -9.77 0.89 1.08
C PHE A 87 -9.77 -0.64 1.22
N CYS A 88 -9.83 -1.14 2.46
CA CYS A 88 -9.86 -2.57 2.74
C CYS A 88 -11.12 -3.22 2.16
N LEU A 89 -12.31 -2.61 2.34
CA LEU A 89 -13.56 -3.11 1.76
C LEU A 89 -13.55 -3.13 0.24
N CYS A 90 -13.10 -2.06 -0.42
CA CYS A 90 -12.97 -2.03 -1.87
C CYS A 90 -12.04 -3.14 -2.37
N THR A 91 -10.93 -3.39 -1.67
CA THR A 91 -9.99 -4.46 -1.99
C THR A 91 -10.61 -5.84 -1.80
N CYS A 92 -11.34 -6.07 -0.69
CA CYS A 92 -12.02 -7.34 -0.42
C CYS A 92 -13.13 -7.61 -1.46
N ALA A 93 -13.93 -6.60 -1.80
CA ALA A 93 -14.96 -6.72 -2.83
C ALA A 93 -14.35 -7.03 -4.19
N SER A 94 -13.28 -6.33 -4.58
CA SER A 94 -12.58 -6.54 -5.83
C SER A 94 -11.97 -7.96 -5.92
N LEU A 95 -11.35 -8.46 -4.86
CA LEU A 95 -10.89 -9.86 -4.79
C LEU A 95 -12.05 -10.86 -4.81
N GLY A 96 -13.16 -10.56 -4.12
CA GLY A 96 -14.36 -11.38 -4.15
C GLY A 96 -14.92 -11.55 -5.57
N LEU A 97 -14.85 -10.52 -6.41
CA LEU A 97 -15.21 -10.62 -7.83
C LEU A 97 -14.31 -11.61 -8.58
N ILE A 98 -12.99 -11.58 -8.33
CA ILE A 98 -12.07 -12.57 -8.89
C ILE A 98 -12.48 -13.96 -8.43
N PHE A 99 -12.54 -14.21 -7.13
CA PHE A 99 -12.83 -15.55 -6.60
C PHE A 99 -14.17 -16.12 -7.10
N ARG A 100 -15.16 -15.25 -7.30
CA ARG A 100 -16.51 -15.66 -7.70
C ARG A 100 -16.66 -15.90 -9.21
N TYR A 101 -15.94 -15.14 -10.03
CA TYR A 101 -16.17 -15.09 -11.48
C TYR A 101 -14.98 -15.54 -12.33
N TRP A 102 -13.86 -15.92 -11.70
CA TRP A 102 -12.71 -16.49 -12.39
C TRP A 102 -13.07 -17.79 -13.12
N LYS A 103 -12.50 -17.98 -14.31
CA LYS A 103 -12.77 -19.13 -15.17
C LYS A 103 -11.57 -20.08 -15.17
N ALA A 104 -11.84 -21.33 -14.80
CA ALA A 104 -10.84 -22.39 -14.85
C ALA A 104 -10.62 -22.83 -16.29
N HIS A 105 -9.36 -23.12 -16.64
CA HIS A 105 -9.02 -23.68 -17.93
C HIS A 105 -8.49 -25.12 -17.78
N PRO A 106 -8.92 -26.08 -18.62
CA PRO A 106 -8.54 -27.49 -18.46
C PRO A 106 -7.06 -27.77 -18.77
N VAL A 107 -6.40 -26.90 -19.55
CA VAL A 107 -4.97 -27.08 -19.88
C VAL A 107 -4.11 -26.83 -18.65
N VAL A 108 -3.26 -27.80 -18.35
CA VAL A 108 -2.29 -27.77 -17.26
C VAL A 108 -0.90 -27.50 -17.84
N VAL A 109 -0.23 -26.47 -17.32
CA VAL A 109 1.15 -26.11 -17.70
C VAL A 109 2.14 -27.06 -17.02
N TRP A 110 1.94 -27.33 -15.73
CA TRP A 110 2.64 -28.38 -15.00
C TRP A 110 1.77 -28.96 -13.88
N ASP A 111 2.01 -30.23 -13.59
CA ASP A 111 1.47 -30.92 -12.43
C ASP A 111 2.60 -31.73 -11.79
N LEU A 112 2.96 -31.38 -10.56
CA LEU A 112 4.08 -31.98 -9.85
C LEU A 112 3.57 -33.00 -8.84
N GLU A 113 4.22 -34.17 -8.82
CA GLU A 113 3.94 -35.27 -7.90
C GLU A 113 5.15 -35.60 -7.01
N GLY A 114 4.90 -36.33 -5.92
CA GLY A 114 5.96 -36.83 -5.03
C GLY A 114 6.78 -35.72 -4.36
N PRO A 115 8.12 -35.88 -4.24
CA PRO A 115 8.96 -34.91 -3.52
C PRO A 115 8.91 -33.48 -4.08
N ALA A 116 8.74 -33.32 -5.40
CA ALA A 116 8.63 -32.01 -6.04
C ALA A 116 7.35 -31.28 -5.61
N GLN A 117 6.23 -32.01 -5.50
CA GLN A 117 4.98 -31.49 -4.96
C GLN A 117 5.15 -31.00 -3.52
N THR A 118 5.80 -31.81 -2.68
CA THR A 118 6.07 -31.47 -1.27
C THR A 118 6.94 -30.23 -1.15
N ALA A 119 8.01 -30.12 -1.95
CA ALA A 119 8.88 -28.95 -1.96
C ALA A 119 8.11 -27.68 -2.38
N MET A 120 7.24 -27.77 -3.39
CA MET A 120 6.43 -26.65 -3.84
C MET A 120 5.42 -26.20 -2.77
N LEU A 121 4.76 -27.15 -2.11
CA LEU A 121 3.83 -26.87 -1.00
C LEU A 121 4.55 -26.28 0.23
N ALA A 122 5.75 -26.76 0.54
CA ALA A 122 6.58 -26.17 1.60
C ALA A 122 6.93 -24.72 1.27
N GLY A 123 7.31 -24.44 0.01
CA GLY A 123 7.53 -23.09 -0.49
C GLY A 123 6.29 -22.19 -0.38
N PHE A 124 5.12 -22.71 -0.75
CA PHE A 124 3.84 -21.99 -0.61
C PHE A 124 3.54 -21.65 0.86
N GLY A 125 3.72 -22.61 1.77
CA GLY A 125 3.57 -22.40 3.21
C GLY A 125 4.55 -21.35 3.74
N PHE A 126 5.81 -21.41 3.31
CA PHE A 126 6.82 -20.42 3.65
C PHE A 126 6.46 -19.02 3.15
N ALA A 127 5.90 -18.90 1.94
CA ALA A 127 5.42 -17.62 1.40
C ALA A 127 4.26 -17.05 2.24
N TRP A 128 3.33 -17.88 2.72
CA TRP A 128 2.28 -17.45 3.64
C TRP A 128 2.84 -16.96 4.98
N VAL A 129 3.74 -17.73 5.60
CA VAL A 129 4.38 -17.33 6.87
C VAL A 129 5.15 -16.02 6.69
N SER A 130 5.91 -15.89 5.60
CA SER A 130 6.66 -14.69 5.26
C SER A 130 5.75 -13.48 5.02
N LEU A 131 4.59 -13.70 4.39
CA LEU A 131 3.57 -12.66 4.21
C LEU A 131 3.04 -12.18 5.55
N LEU A 132 2.56 -13.09 6.40
CA LEU A 132 2.00 -12.76 7.72
C LEU A 132 3.03 -12.08 8.61
N TYR A 133 4.27 -12.56 8.61
CA TYR A 133 5.37 -11.92 9.34
C TYR A 133 5.66 -10.50 8.83
N SER A 134 5.71 -10.31 7.52
CA SER A 134 5.95 -8.99 6.93
C SER A 134 4.80 -8.01 7.19
N ILE A 135 3.56 -8.51 7.23
CA ILE A 135 2.37 -7.73 7.61
C ILE A 135 2.45 -7.35 9.09
N HIS A 136 2.79 -8.29 9.96
CA HIS A 136 2.97 -8.05 11.40
C HIS A 136 3.98 -6.91 11.65
N LEU A 137 5.16 -6.95 10.99
CA LEU A 137 6.17 -5.91 11.11
C LEU A 137 5.69 -4.53 10.66
N THR A 138 4.86 -4.45 9.62
CA THR A 138 4.32 -3.16 9.14
C THR A 138 3.07 -2.69 9.89
N GLY A 139 2.49 -3.54 10.73
CA GLY A 139 1.24 -3.34 11.44
C GLY A 139 0.02 -3.68 10.58
N LEU A 140 -0.60 -4.84 10.87
CA LEU A 140 -1.84 -5.30 10.24
C LEU A 140 -2.94 -4.23 10.31
N GLY A 141 -3.07 -3.54 11.44
CA GLY A 141 -4.12 -2.55 11.62
C GLY A 141 -4.00 -1.33 10.71
N TYR A 142 -2.79 -0.99 10.24
CA TYR A 142 -2.62 0.06 9.22
C TYR A 142 -2.97 -0.42 7.81
N GLN A 143 -2.94 -1.72 7.56
CA GLN A 143 -3.31 -2.32 6.26
C GLN A 143 -4.83 -2.46 6.13
N THR A 144 -5.51 -2.86 7.20
CA THR A 144 -6.97 -3.06 7.21
C THR A 144 -7.76 -1.80 7.61
N GLY A 145 -7.07 -0.77 8.09
CA GLY A 145 -7.70 0.44 8.64
C GLY A 145 -8.16 0.32 10.09
N TRP A 146 -7.95 -0.83 10.73
CA TRP A 146 -8.31 -1.08 12.13
C TRP A 146 -7.73 -0.05 13.08
N THR A 147 -6.46 0.32 12.91
CA THR A 147 -5.78 1.26 13.83
C THR A 147 -6.45 2.64 13.80
N GLN A 148 -6.71 3.16 12.60
CA GLN A 148 -7.33 4.47 12.41
C GLN A 148 -8.77 4.47 12.93
N TRP A 149 -9.52 3.40 12.62
CA TRP A 149 -10.88 3.22 13.07
C TRP A 149 -11.00 3.09 14.60
N LEU A 150 -10.12 2.33 15.24
CA LEU A 150 -10.14 2.14 16.70
C LEU A 150 -9.82 3.45 17.44
N HIS A 151 -8.94 4.28 16.89
CA HIS A 151 -8.69 5.63 17.43
C HIS A 151 -9.94 6.51 17.34
N TRP A 152 -10.66 6.47 16.22
CA TRP A 152 -11.94 7.17 16.08
C TRP A 152 -12.97 6.67 17.10
N TRP A 153 -13.10 5.35 17.26
CA TRP A 153 -14.04 4.75 18.23
C TRP A 153 -13.76 5.21 19.67
N ASN A 154 -12.48 5.28 20.03
CA ASN A 154 -12.02 5.70 21.36
C ASN A 154 -11.93 7.22 21.53
N GLY A 155 -12.30 8.03 20.54
CA GLY A 155 -12.19 9.50 20.60
C GLY A 155 -10.76 10.02 20.68
N ARG A 156 -9.77 9.25 20.19
CA ARG A 156 -8.35 9.59 20.22
C ARG A 156 -7.92 10.23 18.90
N LYS A 157 -6.90 11.10 18.95
CA LYS A 157 -6.27 11.66 17.74
C LYS A 157 -5.65 10.54 16.90
N GLN A 158 -5.67 10.72 15.59
CA GLN A 158 -5.10 9.75 14.65
C GLN A 158 -3.58 9.59 14.88
N PRO A 159 -3.07 8.35 14.92
CA PRO A 159 -1.65 8.13 15.13
C PRO A 159 -0.85 8.56 13.90
N ARG A 160 0.30 9.22 14.14
CA ARG A 160 1.28 9.44 13.07
C ARG A 160 2.03 8.14 12.86
N ARG A 161 2.03 7.64 11.62
CA ARG A 161 2.80 6.44 11.27
C ARG A 161 4.25 6.83 11.04
N GLU A 162 5.13 6.43 11.94
CA GLU A 162 6.57 6.53 11.75
C GLU A 162 7.07 5.36 10.90
N PHE A 163 8.06 5.61 10.06
CA PHE A 163 8.70 4.58 9.25
C PHE A 163 10.00 4.17 9.93
N ILE A 164 9.95 3.05 10.64
CA ILE A 164 11.12 2.45 11.29
C ILE A 164 11.30 1.06 10.66
N PRO A 165 12.26 0.87 9.74
CA PRO A 165 12.52 -0.43 9.15
C PRO A 165 13.08 -1.37 10.21
N THR A 166 12.55 -2.60 10.27
CA THR A 166 12.95 -3.64 11.23
C THR A 166 13.08 -5.01 10.56
N SER A 167 13.92 -5.88 11.11
CA SER A 167 14.08 -7.28 10.66
C SER A 167 14.35 -7.39 9.15
N VAL A 168 13.50 -8.10 8.39
CA VAL A 168 13.63 -8.33 6.94
C VAL A 168 13.67 -7.04 6.12
N TYR A 169 13.12 -5.93 6.64
CA TYR A 169 13.20 -4.63 5.99
C TYR A 169 14.61 -4.03 6.02
N HIS A 170 15.57 -4.59 6.76
CA HIS A 170 16.99 -4.23 6.61
C HIS A 170 17.64 -4.86 5.39
N VAL A 171 17.07 -5.96 4.87
CA VAL A 171 17.64 -6.74 3.76
C VAL A 171 16.98 -6.37 2.43
N LEU A 172 15.65 -6.23 2.41
CA LEU A 172 14.89 -5.91 1.21
C LEU A 172 13.67 -5.03 1.48
N ARG A 173 13.35 -4.11 0.55
CA ARG A 173 12.30 -3.10 0.79
C ARG A 173 10.88 -3.60 0.65
N HIS A 174 10.66 -4.68 -0.13
CA HIS A 174 9.33 -5.14 -0.53
C HIS A 174 9.02 -6.61 -0.13
N PRO A 175 9.19 -7.02 1.14
CA PRO A 175 9.01 -8.41 1.55
C PRO A 175 7.55 -8.88 1.43
N ILE A 176 6.56 -8.02 1.67
CA ILE A 176 5.14 -8.35 1.42
C ILE A 176 4.91 -8.75 -0.04
N TYR A 177 5.46 -7.97 -0.98
CA TYR A 177 5.30 -8.22 -2.42
C TYR A 177 6.04 -9.48 -2.86
N LEU A 178 7.24 -9.72 -2.31
CA LEU A 178 7.99 -10.94 -2.56
C LEU A 178 7.24 -12.19 -2.07
N SER A 179 6.61 -12.10 -0.88
CA SER A 179 5.78 -13.18 -0.37
C SER A 179 4.57 -13.43 -1.27
N PHE A 180 3.88 -12.38 -1.74
CA PHE A 180 2.78 -12.54 -2.72
C PHE A 180 3.24 -13.16 -4.04
N LEU A 181 4.45 -12.82 -4.52
CA LEU A 181 5.03 -13.45 -5.70
C LEU A 181 5.25 -14.95 -5.47
N GLY A 182 5.74 -15.33 -4.28
CA GLY A 182 5.81 -16.73 -3.87
C GLY A 182 4.44 -17.42 -3.86
N LEU A 183 3.40 -16.77 -3.36
CA LEU A 183 2.05 -17.34 -3.30
C LEU A 183 1.43 -17.67 -4.67
N ILE A 184 1.73 -16.88 -5.70
CA ILE A 184 1.18 -17.10 -7.05
C ILE A 184 2.06 -18.01 -7.92
N TRP A 185 3.34 -18.18 -7.59
CA TRP A 185 4.26 -19.04 -8.34
C TRP A 185 4.38 -20.44 -7.74
N LEU A 186 4.36 -20.56 -6.41
CA LEU A 186 4.63 -21.81 -5.71
C LEU A 186 3.36 -22.67 -5.59
N THR A 187 2.83 -23.11 -6.74
CA THR A 187 1.72 -24.07 -6.80
C THR A 187 2.19 -25.38 -7.44
N PRO A 188 1.86 -26.55 -6.84
CA PRO A 188 2.22 -27.84 -7.42
C PRO A 188 1.52 -28.11 -8.74
N ARG A 189 0.32 -27.56 -8.94
CA ARG A 189 -0.46 -27.66 -10.17
C ARG A 189 -0.73 -26.26 -10.71
N MET A 190 -0.19 -25.96 -11.88
CA MET A 190 -0.39 -24.69 -12.58
C MET A 190 -1.25 -24.92 -13.81
N SER A 191 -2.50 -24.49 -13.76
CA SER A 191 -3.37 -24.43 -14.93
C SER A 191 -3.04 -23.20 -15.78
N LEU A 192 -3.51 -23.18 -17.03
CA LEU A 192 -3.26 -22.08 -17.94
C LEU A 192 -3.91 -20.76 -17.47
N ASP A 193 -5.09 -20.82 -16.84
CA ASP A 193 -5.74 -19.66 -16.24
C ASP A 193 -4.95 -19.12 -15.03
N HIS A 194 -4.44 -20.01 -14.16
CA HIS A 194 -3.57 -19.60 -13.06
C HIS A 194 -2.27 -18.99 -13.60
N ALA A 195 -1.66 -19.56 -14.64
CA ALA A 195 -0.47 -18.99 -15.27
C ALA A 195 -0.73 -17.57 -15.81
N LEU A 196 -1.90 -17.32 -16.39
CA LEU A 196 -2.32 -15.98 -16.83
C LEU A 196 -2.41 -15.01 -15.64
N LEU A 197 -3.08 -15.40 -14.55
CA LEU A 197 -3.14 -14.61 -13.32
C LEU A 197 -1.72 -14.31 -12.81
N THR A 198 -0.87 -15.34 -12.72
CA THR A 198 0.49 -15.25 -12.21
C THR A 198 1.32 -14.30 -13.05
N GLY A 199 1.21 -14.32 -14.38
CA GLY A 199 1.87 -13.37 -15.27
C GLY A 199 1.43 -11.92 -15.02
N ILE A 200 0.12 -11.66 -15.03
CA ILE A 200 -0.44 -10.32 -14.84
C ILE A 200 -0.07 -9.78 -13.44
N TRP A 201 -0.25 -10.60 -12.40
CA TRP A 201 0.03 -10.21 -11.02
C TRP A 201 1.52 -10.06 -10.74
N THR A 202 2.40 -10.79 -11.44
CA THR A 202 3.85 -10.57 -11.38
C THR A 202 4.22 -9.18 -11.88
N VAL A 203 3.74 -8.78 -13.07
CA VAL A 203 3.95 -7.42 -13.62
C VAL A 203 3.41 -6.36 -12.66
N TYR A 204 2.19 -6.58 -12.17
CA TYR A 204 1.54 -5.71 -11.20
C TYR A 204 2.32 -5.58 -9.89
N ILE A 205 2.89 -6.67 -9.36
CA ILE A 205 3.68 -6.67 -8.12
C ILE A 205 4.92 -5.78 -8.28
N PHE A 206 5.64 -5.88 -9.40
CA PHE A 206 6.81 -5.04 -9.65
C PHE A 206 6.43 -3.57 -9.87
N ALA A 207 5.41 -3.30 -10.67
CA ALA A 207 4.89 -1.94 -10.86
C ALA A 207 4.40 -1.32 -9.54
N GLY A 208 3.64 -2.10 -8.76
CA GLY A 208 3.12 -1.71 -7.46
C GLY A 208 4.21 -1.43 -6.44
N SER A 209 5.34 -2.13 -6.52
CA SER A 209 6.52 -1.90 -5.67
C SER A 209 7.20 -0.57 -6.00
N ALA A 210 7.35 -0.24 -7.29
CA ALA A 210 7.84 1.08 -7.72
C ALA A 210 6.89 2.21 -7.28
N LEU A 211 5.58 2.03 -7.47
CA LEU A 211 4.56 2.99 -7.03
C LEU A 211 4.55 3.15 -5.51
N LYS A 212 4.80 2.09 -4.76
CA LYS A 212 4.92 2.14 -3.30
C LYS A 212 6.14 2.96 -2.88
N ASP A 213 7.29 2.81 -3.55
CA ASP A 213 8.47 3.60 -3.27
C ASP A 213 8.24 5.09 -3.50
N ALA A 214 7.64 5.44 -4.64
CA ALA A 214 7.28 6.82 -4.95
C ALA A 214 6.31 7.40 -3.91
N ARG A 215 5.32 6.61 -3.49
CA ARG A 215 4.37 6.99 -2.44
C ARG A 215 5.04 7.17 -1.08
N LEU A 216 5.93 6.28 -0.69
CA LEU A 216 6.63 6.39 0.60
C LEU A 216 7.57 7.59 0.60
N GLN A 217 8.28 7.85 -0.50
CA GLN A 217 9.07 9.07 -0.67
C GLN A 217 8.18 10.33 -0.57
N PHE A 218 6.99 10.33 -1.17
CA PHE A 218 6.06 11.46 -1.07
C PHE A 218 5.62 11.76 0.39
N TRP A 219 5.39 10.74 1.21
CA TRP A 219 4.90 10.93 2.58
C TRP A 219 6.00 11.08 3.64
N LEU A 220 7.17 10.48 3.42
CA LEU A 220 8.26 10.39 4.40
C LEU A 220 9.48 11.25 4.02
N GLY A 221 9.55 11.73 2.77
CA GLY A 221 10.62 12.58 2.26
C GLY A 221 12.00 11.93 2.35
N GLU A 222 12.97 12.70 2.82
CA GLU A 222 14.39 12.34 2.91
C GLU A 222 14.65 11.06 3.73
N SER A 223 13.90 10.85 4.81
CA SER A 223 14.07 9.65 5.65
C SER A 223 13.92 8.35 4.85
N TYR A 224 12.98 8.33 3.90
CA TYR A 224 12.76 7.18 3.03
C TYR A 224 13.77 7.13 1.88
N LEU A 225 14.23 8.27 1.37
CA LEU A 225 15.28 8.33 0.34
C LEU A 225 16.58 7.71 0.87
N GLN A 226 17.01 8.07 2.08
CA GLN A 226 18.19 7.50 2.74
C GLN A 226 18.05 5.99 2.94
N TYR A 227 16.87 5.52 3.36
CA TYR A 227 16.58 4.09 3.44
C TYR A 227 16.69 3.40 2.08
N ARG A 228 16.17 4.03 1.03
CA ARG A 228 16.20 3.52 -0.36
C ARG A 228 17.61 3.45 -0.95
N GLN A 229 18.53 4.27 -0.50
CA GLN A 229 19.96 4.19 -0.87
C GLN A 229 20.68 3.03 -0.16
N ARG A 230 20.22 2.63 1.04
CA ARG A 230 20.87 1.57 1.83
C ARG A 230 20.34 0.18 1.50
N VAL A 231 19.03 0.05 1.29
CA VAL A 231 18.34 -1.25 1.15
C VAL A 231 17.82 -1.42 -0.28
N PRO A 232 18.19 -2.50 -1.00
CA PRO A 232 17.68 -2.78 -2.34
C PRO A 232 16.20 -3.21 -2.29
N GLY A 233 15.47 -3.01 -3.38
CA GLY A 233 14.09 -3.49 -3.53
C GLY A 233 14.03 -5.01 -3.49
N TYR A 234 14.74 -5.65 -4.41
CA TYR A 234 14.83 -7.11 -4.56
C TYR A 234 16.29 -7.56 -4.72
N PRO A 235 17.02 -7.84 -3.63
CA PRO A 235 18.46 -8.14 -3.68
C PRO A 235 18.82 -9.40 -4.49
N PHE A 236 17.89 -10.36 -4.58
CA PHE A 236 18.12 -11.66 -5.20
C PHE A 236 17.62 -11.75 -6.66
N PHE A 237 17.06 -10.66 -7.20
CA PHE A 237 16.58 -10.64 -8.58
C PHE A 237 17.65 -10.12 -9.55
N PRO A 238 17.78 -10.73 -10.74
CA PRO A 238 18.73 -10.28 -11.75
C PRO A 238 18.42 -8.84 -12.19
N GLY A 239 19.47 -8.08 -12.55
CA GLY A 239 19.32 -6.72 -13.10
C GLY A 239 19.07 -5.60 -12.08
N ARG A 240 19.26 -5.84 -10.77
CA ARG A 240 19.03 -4.85 -9.70
C ARG A 240 17.62 -4.23 -9.80
N LEU A 241 16.60 -5.06 -10.02
CA LEU A 241 15.20 -4.61 -10.06
C LEU A 241 14.87 -3.82 -8.78
N LEU A 242 14.49 -2.56 -8.96
CA LEU A 242 14.31 -1.58 -7.86
C LEU A 242 15.56 -1.52 -6.96
N GLY A 243 16.74 -1.38 -7.56
CA GLY A 243 18.02 -1.30 -6.88
C GLY A 243 18.11 -0.16 -5.86
N LYS A 244 19.27 -0.06 -5.21
CA LYS A 244 19.57 1.07 -4.33
C LYS A 244 19.46 2.35 -5.15
N ALA A 245 18.77 3.36 -4.63
CA ALA A 245 18.79 4.67 -5.28
C ALA A 245 20.23 5.19 -5.32
N GLU A 246 20.62 5.79 -6.45
CA GLU A 246 21.89 6.50 -6.51
C GLU A 246 21.87 7.67 -5.53
N GLN A 247 23.02 7.92 -4.91
CA GLN A 247 23.24 9.20 -4.24
C GLN A 247 23.27 10.25 -5.35
N THR A 248 22.19 11.02 -5.49
CA THR A 248 22.33 12.31 -6.15
C THR A 248 23.39 13.07 -5.36
N ALA A 249 24.43 13.56 -6.03
CA ALA A 249 25.44 14.41 -5.41
C ALA A 249 24.73 15.49 -4.56
N PRO A 250 25.32 15.93 -3.43
CA PRO A 250 24.74 17.03 -2.67
C PRO A 250 24.43 18.14 -3.66
N VAL A 251 23.19 18.64 -3.65
CA VAL A 251 22.89 19.90 -4.33
C VAL A 251 23.89 20.87 -3.72
N GLU A 252 24.89 21.30 -4.50
CA GLU A 252 25.73 22.42 -4.11
C GLU A 252 24.76 23.54 -3.78
N THR A 253 24.62 23.82 -2.48
CA THR A 253 24.07 25.09 -2.03
C THR A 253 24.82 26.13 -2.85
N PRO A 254 24.13 26.99 -3.62
CA PRO A 254 24.82 28.05 -4.35
C PRO A 254 25.70 28.74 -3.33
N GLU A 255 27.00 28.73 -3.60
CA GLU A 255 27.98 29.46 -2.82
C GLU A 255 27.41 30.86 -2.67
N VAL A 256 27.11 31.25 -1.43
CA VAL A 256 26.58 32.57 -1.15
C VAL A 256 27.70 33.51 -1.55
N LEU A 257 27.62 34.09 -2.75
CA LEU A 257 28.55 35.10 -3.23
C LEU A 257 28.66 36.15 -2.12
N PRO A 258 29.87 36.50 -1.65
CA PRO A 258 30.04 37.49 -0.60
C PRO A 258 29.83 38.87 -1.20
N PHE A 259 28.58 39.25 -1.47
CA PHE A 259 28.25 40.62 -1.83
C PHE A 259 28.02 41.41 -0.54
N SER A 260 29.14 41.80 0.08
CA SER A 260 29.16 42.90 1.03
C SER A 260 28.95 44.19 0.25
N LEU A 261 27.71 44.66 0.17
CA LEU A 261 27.44 46.08 -0.11
C LEU A 261 27.30 46.80 1.23
N ALA A 262 28.35 47.52 1.58
CA ALA A 262 28.33 48.50 2.65
C ALA A 262 27.21 49.51 2.39
N ILE A 263 26.22 49.53 3.28
CA ILE A 263 25.24 50.62 3.35
C ILE A 263 25.87 51.72 4.22
N PRO A 264 26.04 52.96 3.73
CA PRO A 264 26.54 54.04 4.57
C PRO A 264 25.50 54.37 5.65
N SER A 265 25.94 54.40 6.90
CA SER A 265 25.15 54.87 8.03
C SER A 265 24.92 56.38 7.89
N HIS A 266 23.69 56.82 7.62
CA HIS A 266 23.29 58.20 7.84
C HIS A 266 22.88 58.37 9.30
N SER A 267 23.69 59.13 10.03
CA SER A 267 23.42 59.63 11.37
C SER A 267 22.32 60.71 11.34
N ALA A 268 21.38 60.55 12.26
CA ALA A 268 20.61 61.56 13.01
C ALA A 268 20.32 62.93 12.36
N ASP A 269 19.03 63.28 12.28
CA ASP A 269 18.60 64.53 12.90
C ASP A 269 17.19 64.39 13.51
N SER A 270 17.06 64.94 14.70
CA SER A 270 15.92 64.93 15.59
C SER A 270 15.26 66.31 15.55
N SER A 271 13.98 66.39 15.16
CA SER A 271 13.17 67.57 15.46
C SER A 271 11.71 67.20 15.73
N GLU A 272 11.34 67.47 16.98
CA GLU A 272 10.07 67.35 17.68
C GLU A 272 8.92 68.16 17.03
N PRO A 273 7.62 67.80 17.22
CA PRO A 273 6.49 68.59 16.72
C PRO A 273 5.96 69.58 17.79
N PRO A 274 5.52 70.80 17.43
CA PRO A 274 4.87 71.68 18.41
C PRO A 274 3.38 71.38 18.56
N ARG A 275 2.90 71.41 19.81
CA ARG A 275 1.48 71.49 20.19
C ARG A 275 1.05 72.94 20.44
N SER A 276 -0.26 73.16 20.27
CA SER A 276 -1.12 74.31 20.68
C SER A 276 -1.30 75.41 19.63
N ARG A 277 -2.46 76.07 19.43
CA ARG A 277 -3.72 76.18 20.19
C ARG A 277 -4.77 76.94 19.33
N ALA A 278 -6.06 76.63 19.53
CA ALA A 278 -7.25 77.48 19.48
C ALA A 278 -7.58 78.37 18.24
N ALA A 279 -8.75 78.09 17.64
CA ALA A 279 -9.87 79.01 17.47
C ALA A 279 -11.18 78.20 17.52
#